data_AF-A0A2D5PSK9-F1
#
_entry.id   AF-A0A2D5PSK9-F1
#
_cell.length_a   1.000
_cell.length_b   1.000
_cell.length_c   1.000
_cell.angle_alpha   90.00
_cell.angle_beta   90.00
_cell.angle_gamma   90.00
#
_symmetry.space_group_name_H-M   'P 1'
#
loop_
_entity.id
_entity.type
_entity.pdbx_description
1 polymer ?
#
loop_
_entity_poly.entity_id
_entity_poly.type
_entity_poly.pdbx_seq_one_letter_code
_entity_poly.pdbx_strand_id
1 'polypeptide(L)'
;RSDTAITSFFWTGIGGTVTMSLISLFIWDDILKEDYLWLLIMCVLSAGSHFMMVKTLQVAEASVVQPFSYLQLVFGSVIGVTIFSESIDLMIIVGALVVIGSGLFTTWREYKIKHNI
;
A
#
# COMPACT_ATOMS: atom_id res chain seq x y z
N ARG A 1 -14.51 5.65 21.36
CA ARG A 1 -13.67 5.01 20.32
C ARG A 1 -12.48 5.95 20.06
N SER A 2 -11.40 5.79 20.82
CA SER A 2 -10.29 6.74 20.93
C SER A 2 -8.94 6.09 20.61
N ASP A 3 -8.93 5.12 19.70
CA ASP A 3 -7.70 4.57 19.17
C ASP A 3 -7.14 5.53 18.12
N THR A 4 -6.22 6.39 18.59
CA THR A 4 -5.47 7.29 17.74
C THR A 4 -4.60 6.47 16.79
N ALA A 5 -4.52 6.84 15.50
CA ALA A 5 -3.72 6.20 14.46
C ALA A 5 -2.28 5.89 14.90
N ILE A 6 -1.75 6.74 15.77
CA ILE A 6 -0.44 6.60 16.40
C ILE A 6 -0.34 5.28 17.17
N THR A 7 -1.38 4.86 17.91
CA THR A 7 -1.37 3.63 18.71
C THR A 7 -1.35 2.38 17.82
N SER A 8 -2.16 2.35 16.76
CA SER A 8 -2.18 1.23 15.80
C SER A 8 -0.86 1.12 15.02
N PHE A 9 -0.30 2.27 14.61
CA PHE A 9 0.99 2.33 13.94
C PHE A 9 2.13 1.89 14.86
N PHE A 10 2.11 2.32 16.12
CA PHE A 10 3.10 1.97 17.13
C PHE A 10 3.12 0.46 17.41
N TRP A 11 1.94 -0.15 17.61
CA TRP A 11 1.85 -1.60 17.83
C TRP A 11 2.25 -2.43 16.62
N THR A 12 1.87 -2.00 15.41
CA THR A 12 2.27 -2.68 14.17
C THR A 12 3.79 -2.57 13.95
N GLY A 13 4.37 -1.40 14.23
CA GLY A 13 5.80 -1.16 14.16
C GLY A 13 6.59 -2.01 15.15
N ILE A 14 6.19 -2.04 16.43
CA ILE A 14 6.85 -2.85 17.45
C ILE A 14 6.71 -4.35 17.16
N GLY A 15 5.52 -4.81 16.79
CA GLY A 15 5.32 -6.21 16.42
C GLY A 15 6.18 -6.59 15.21
N GLY A 16 6.25 -5.71 14.21
CA GLY A 16 7.09 -5.88 13.03
C GLY A 16 8.57 -5.93 13.36
N THR A 17 9.10 -5.01 14.18
CA THR A 17 10.51 -5.01 14.55
C THR A 17 10.89 -6.23 15.37
N VAL A 18 10.09 -6.64 16.35
CA VAL A 18 10.37 -7.84 17.17
C VAL A 18 10.40 -9.09 16.29
N THR A 19 9.40 -9.26 15.42
CA THR A 19 9.34 -10.44 14.53
C THR A 19 10.47 -10.45 13.51
N MET A 20 10.78 -9.31 12.89
CA MET A 20 11.89 -9.19 11.94
C MET A 20 13.25 -9.40 12.62
N SER A 21 13.44 -8.89 13.85
CA SER A 21 14.68 -9.12 14.61
C SER A 21 14.88 -10.60 14.96
N LEU A 22 13.82 -11.32 15.33
CA LEU A 22 13.91 -12.76 15.61
C LEU A 22 14.27 -13.58 14.37
N ILE A 23 13.69 -13.24 13.21
CA ILE A 23 13.98 -13.91 11.94
C ILE A 23 15.41 -13.59 11.46
N SER A 24 15.83 -12.33 11.62
CA SER A 24 17.16 -11.87 11.21
C SER A 24 18.30 -12.60 11.94
N LEU A 25 18.08 -13.12 13.15
CA LEU A 25 19.07 -13.93 13.86
C LEU A 25 19.33 -15.30 13.20
N PHE A 26 18.38 -15.79 12.39
CA PHE A 26 18.45 -17.11 11.79
C PHE A 26 18.99 -17.11 10.35
N ILE A 27 18.89 -15.98 9.64
CA ILE A 27 19.18 -15.86 8.20
C ILE A 27 19.97 -14.57 7.92
N TRP A 28 21.02 -14.32 8.71
CA TRP A 28 21.82 -13.11 8.54
C TRP A 28 22.72 -13.22 7.29
N ASP A 29 22.46 -12.39 6.30
CA ASP A 29 23.32 -12.17 5.13
C ASP A 29 24.00 -10.79 5.22
N ASP A 30 25.24 -10.69 4.73
CA ASP A 30 25.98 -9.42 4.72
C ASP A 30 25.41 -8.45 3.68
N ILE A 31 24.92 -7.30 4.15
CA ILE A 31 24.36 -6.26 3.30
C ILE A 31 25.50 -5.45 2.66
N LEU A 32 25.48 -5.34 1.32
CA LEU A 32 26.41 -4.47 0.59
C LEU A 32 26.19 -3.01 0.97
N LYS A 33 27.27 -2.23 1.09
CA LYS A 33 27.21 -0.82 1.53
C LYS A 33 26.36 0.07 0.62
N GLU A 34 26.23 -0.28 -0.66
CA GLU A 34 25.44 0.46 -1.64
C GLU A 34 23.93 0.30 -1.41
N ASP A 35 23.50 -0.84 -0.86
CA ASP A 35 22.08 -1.17 -0.63
C ASP A 35 21.52 -0.47 0.60
N TYR A 36 22.38 0.02 1.50
CA TYR A 36 21.95 0.70 2.73
C TYR A 36 21.11 1.96 2.43
N LEU A 37 21.45 2.70 1.36
CA LEU A 37 20.70 3.87 0.94
C LEU A 37 19.30 3.50 0.43
N TRP A 38 19.22 2.45 -0.41
CA TRP A 38 17.95 1.94 -0.92
C TRP A 38 17.06 1.39 0.18
N LEU A 39 17.64 0.65 1.13
CA LEU A 39 16.93 0.16 2.32
C LEU A 39 16.35 1.31 3.15
N LEU A 40 17.12 2.38 3.36
CA LEU A 40 16.63 3.55 4.11
C LEU A 40 15.45 4.22 3.39
N ILE A 41 15.56 4.41 2.07
CA ILE A 41 14.48 5.01 1.26
C ILE A 41 13.21 4.15 1.33
N MET A 42 13.34 2.83 1.14
CA MET A 42 12.22 1.89 1.22
C MET A 42 11.57 1.90 2.61
N CYS A 43 12.37 1.94 3.69
CA CYS A 43 11.86 2.03 5.06
C CYS A 43 11.06 3.32 5.29
N VAL A 44 11.57 4.48 4.87
CA VAL A 44 10.89 5.77 5.05
C VAL A 44 9.59 5.82 4.21
N LEU A 45 9.64 5.38 2.96
CA LEU A 45 8.46 5.33 2.09
C LEU A 45 7.40 4.36 2.63
N SER A 46 7.80 3.17 3.07
CA SER A 46 6.90 2.17 3.63
C SER A 46 6.24 2.66 4.93
N ALA A 47 7.04 3.19 5.86
CA ALA A 47 6.54 3.76 7.10
C ALA A 47 5.58 4.93 6.84
N GLY A 48 5.93 5.84 5.92
CA GLY A 48 5.08 6.95 5.51
C GLY A 48 3.76 6.48 4.87
N SER A 49 3.82 5.50 3.97
CA SER A 49 2.65 4.89 3.32
C SER A 49 1.70 4.28 4.34
N HIS A 50 2.23 3.45 5.26
CA HIS A 50 1.43 2.85 6.33
C HIS A 50 0.79 3.89 7.23
N PHE A 51 1.53 4.91 7.65
CA PHE A 51 0.98 5.98 8.48
C PHE A 51 -0.15 6.72 7.75
N MET A 52 0.05 7.05 6.48
CA MET A 52 -0.96 7.73 5.67
C MET A 52 -2.21 6.85 5.48
N MET A 53 -2.06 5.54 5.27
CA MET A 53 -3.18 4.60 5.19
C MET A 53 -4.00 4.58 6.49
N VAL A 54 -3.34 4.48 7.65
CA VAL A 54 -4.04 4.49 8.95
C VAL A 54 -4.77 5.82 9.14
N LYS A 55 -4.14 6.95 8.79
CA LYS A 55 -4.78 8.27 8.83
C LYS A 55 -6.01 8.36 7.94
N THR A 56 -5.96 7.85 6.71
CA THR A 56 -7.09 7.82 5.78
C THR A 56 -8.26 7.03 6.36
N LEU A 57 -7.99 5.87 6.98
CA LEU A 57 -9.03 5.06 7.63
C LEU A 57 -9.69 5.75 8.85
N GLN A 58 -9.07 6.77 9.43
CA GLN A 58 -9.70 7.57 10.49
C GLN A 58 -10.71 8.59 9.96
N VAL A 59 -10.55 9.05 8.72
CA VAL A 59 -11.34 10.14 8.13
C VAL A 59 -12.30 9.67 7.03
N ALA A 60 -12.03 8.52 6.42
CA ALA A 60 -12.85 7.91 5.38
C ALA A 60 -13.27 6.49 5.78
N GLU A 61 -14.47 6.08 5.35
CA GLU A 61 -14.95 4.72 5.57
C GLU A 61 -14.09 3.71 4.81
N ALA A 62 -13.87 2.53 5.41
CA ALA A 62 -13.07 1.46 4.82
C ALA A 62 -13.56 1.04 3.42
N SER A 63 -14.88 1.13 3.18
CA SER A 63 -15.52 0.85 1.88
C SER A 63 -15.06 1.80 0.77
N VAL A 64 -14.70 3.04 1.11
CA VAL A 64 -14.15 4.03 0.17
C VAL A 64 -12.66 3.81 -0.04
N VAL A 65 -11.93 3.35 0.99
CA VAL A 65 -10.48 3.13 0.92
C VAL A 65 -10.11 1.85 0.16
N GLN A 66 -10.91 0.78 0.29
CA GLN A 66 -10.67 -0.51 -0.38
C GLN A 66 -10.37 -0.42 -1.88
N PRO A 67 -11.17 0.28 -2.73
CA PRO A 67 -10.87 0.40 -4.15
C PRO A 67 -9.49 1.02 -4.43
N PHE A 68 -9.01 1.96 -3.60
CA PHE A 68 -7.66 2.52 -3.74
C PHE A 68 -6.56 1.53 -3.36
N SER A 69 -6.78 0.67 -2.36
CA SER A 69 -5.83 -0.39 -2.04
C SER A 69 -5.65 -1.36 -3.21
N TYR A 70 -6.71 -1.63 -3.99
CA TYR A 70 -6.58 -2.45 -5.19
C TYR A 70 -5.86 -1.74 -6.34
N LEU A 71 -5.91 -0.40 -6.42
CA LEU A 71 -5.12 0.36 -7.40
C LEU A 71 -3.61 0.17 -7.22
N GLN A 72 -3.15 -0.09 -6.00
CA GLN A 72 -1.74 -0.42 -5.76
C GLN A 72 -1.29 -1.64 -6.56
N LEU A 73 -2.15 -2.67 -6.70
CA LEU A 73 -1.84 -3.85 -7.53
C LEU A 73 -1.71 -3.46 -9.00
N VAL A 74 -2.60 -2.62 -9.51
CA VAL A 74 -2.56 -2.15 -10.90
C VAL A 74 -1.28 -1.38 -11.19
N PHE A 75 -0.94 -0.40 -10.35
CA PHE A 75 0.31 0.35 -10.50
C PHE A 75 1.54 -0.54 -10.33
N GLY A 76 1.51 -1.46 -9.36
CA GLY A 76 2.57 -2.45 -9.16
C GLY A 76 2.81 -3.30 -10.39
N SER A 77 1.75 -3.79 -11.04
CA SER A 77 1.85 -4.54 -12.29
C SER A 77 2.38 -3.69 -13.45
N VAL A 78 1.94 -2.43 -13.59
CA VAL A 78 2.48 -1.51 -14.60
C VAL A 78 3.98 -1.30 -14.39
N ILE A 79 4.42 -1.09 -13.15
CA ILE A 79 5.83 -0.94 -12.80
C ILE A 79 6.60 -2.24 -13.08
N GLY A 80 6.06 -3.40 -12.69
CA GLY A 80 6.65 -4.72 -12.97
C GLY A 80 6.93 -4.94 -14.45
N VAL A 81 5.97 -4.59 -15.30
CA VAL A 81 6.09 -4.80 -16.75
C VAL A 81 7.04 -3.80 -17.39
N THR A 82 6.98 -2.54 -16.96
CA THR A 82 7.79 -1.47 -17.56
C THR A 82 9.25 -1.49 -17.10
N ILE A 83 9.51 -1.79 -15.83
CA ILE A 83 10.85 -1.79 -15.24
C ILE A 83 11.49 -3.18 -15.31
N PHE A 84 10.73 -4.24 -15.02
CA PHE A 84 11.26 -5.61 -14.92
C PHE A 84 10.96 -6.46 -16.16
N SER A 85 10.25 -5.92 -17.17
CA SER A 85 9.85 -6.65 -18.40
C SER A 85 9.14 -7.98 -18.12
N GLU A 86 8.39 -8.03 -17.02
CA GLU A 86 7.64 -9.21 -16.62
C GLU A 86 6.43 -9.44 -17.54
N SER A 87 6.14 -10.71 -17.89
CA SER A 87 4.99 -11.01 -18.75
C SER A 87 3.69 -10.93 -17.96
N ILE A 88 2.76 -10.07 -18.40
CA ILE A 88 1.44 -9.95 -17.77
C ILE A 88 0.59 -11.19 -18.08
N ASP A 89 0.18 -11.90 -17.03
CA ASP A 89 -0.82 -12.96 -17.13
C ASP A 89 -2.22 -12.38 -17.35
N LEU A 90 -3.10 -13.11 -18.05
CA LEU A 90 -4.48 -12.71 -18.32
C LEU A 90 -5.25 -12.35 -17.04
N MET A 91 -4.93 -13.02 -15.93
CA MET A 91 -5.53 -12.71 -14.61
C MET A 91 -5.23 -11.29 -14.12
N ILE A 92 -4.02 -10.77 -14.36
CA ILE A 92 -3.62 -9.42 -13.96
C ILE A 92 -4.39 -8.38 -14.79
N ILE A 93 -4.59 -8.63 -16.09
CA ILE A 93 -5.35 -7.75 -16.98
C ILE A 93 -6.82 -7.64 -16.52
N VAL A 94 -7.44 -8.77 -16.21
CA VAL A 94 -8.83 -8.80 -15.71
C VAL A 94 -8.94 -8.07 -14.37
N GLY A 95 -8.02 -8.33 -13.45
CA GLY A 95 -7.95 -7.60 -12.18
C GLY A 95 -7.81 -6.09 -12.38
N ALA A 96 -6.91 -5.66 -13.26
CA ALA A 96 -6.71 -4.25 -13.56
C ALA A 96 -7.98 -3.56 -14.11
N LEU A 97 -8.71 -4.22 -15.01
CA LEU A 97 -9.98 -3.70 -15.54
C LEU A 97 -11.04 -3.51 -14.45
N VAL A 98 -11.18 -4.47 -13.54
CA VAL A 98 -12.14 -4.39 -12.42
C VAL A 98 -11.79 -3.22 -11.49
N VAL A 99 -10.51 -3.03 -11.19
CA VAL A 99 -10.05 -1.95 -10.31
C VAL A 99 -10.25 -0.58 -10.97
N ILE A 100 -9.87 -0.43 -12.24
CA ILE A 100 -10.10 0.81 -13.00
C ILE A 100 -11.59 1.13 -13.06
N GLY A 101 -12.44 0.13 -13.34
CA GLY A 101 -13.90 0.29 -13.34
C GLY A 101 -14.46 0.72 -11.99
N SER A 102 -13.95 0.14 -10.88
CA SER A 102 -14.35 0.50 -9.51
C SER A 102 -13.92 1.93 -9.14
N GLY A 103 -12.72 2.34 -9.55
CA GLY A 103 -12.23 3.71 -9.36
C GLY A 103 -13.05 4.74 -10.13
N LEU A 104 -13.43 4.41 -11.38
CA LEU A 104 -14.28 5.26 -12.21
C LEU A 104 -15.70 5.38 -11.62
N PHE A 105 -16.27 4.28 -11.13
CA PHE A 105 -17.57 4.26 -10.46
C PHE A 105 -17.58 5.11 -9.18
N THR A 106 -16.52 5.02 -8.37
CA THR A 106 -16.37 5.82 -7.14
C THR A 106 -16.34 7.31 -7.46
N THR A 107 -15.49 7.72 -8.41
CA THR A 107 -15.41 9.11 -8.88
C THR A 107 -16.74 9.61 -9.44
N TRP A 108 -17.43 8.78 -10.25
CA TRP A 108 -18.72 9.13 -10.82
C TRP A 108 -19.82 9.29 -9.75
N ARG A 109 -19.82 8.43 -8.73
CA ARG A 109 -20.76 8.52 -7.59
C ARG A 109 -20.56 9.83 -6.82
N GLU A 110 -19.31 10.19 -6.52
CA GLU A 110 -19.00 11.45 -5.83
C GLU A 110 -19.36 12.68 -6.67
N TYR A 111 -19.12 12.64 -7.98
CA TYR A 111 -19.50 13.72 -8.89
C TYR A 111 -21.03 13.92 -8.93
N LYS A 112 -21.80 12.82 -9.00
CA LYS A 112 -23.27 12.88 -8.97
C LYS A 112 -23.82 13.43 -7.66
N ILE A 113 -23.23 13.05 -6.51
CA ILE A 113 -23.66 13.55 -5.20
C ILE A 113 -23.39 15.05 -5.09
N LYS A 114 -22.26 15.54 -5.60
CA LYS A 114 -21.88 16.96 -5.51
C LYS A 114 -22.64 17.89 -6.46
N HIS A 115 -23.24 17.35 -7.54
CA HIS A 115 -24.04 18.12 -8.51
C HIS A 115 -25.56 18.09 -8.21
N ASN A 116 -26.01 17.32 -7.22
CA ASN A 116 -27.42 17.22 -6.83
C ASN A 116 -27.72 17.95 -5.50
N ILE A 117 -26.86 18.90 -5.12
CA ILE A 117 -26.99 19.88 -4.01
C ILE A 117 -26.83 21.26 -4.63
#